data_AF-W0SHQ8-F1
#
_entry.id   AF-W0SHQ8-F1
#
_cell.length_a   1.000
_cell.length_b   1.000
_cell.length_c   1.000
_cell.angle_alpha   90.00
_cell.angle_beta   90.00
_cell.angle_gamma   90.00
#
_symmetry.space_group_name_H-M   'P 1'
#
loop_
_entity.id
_entity.type
_entity.pdbx_description
1 polymer ?
#
loop_
_entity_poly.entity_id
_entity_poly.type
_entity_poly.pdbx_seq_one_letter_code
_entity_poly.pdbx_strand_id
1 'polypeptide(L)'
;MRWLVQHFLSEYLRPWKLASFATGFGLLLAGADYYRAPDWDYAISFIMATLTYLTAPWSVRVLKDRRWRWAPLALFWYYFTVDGCYWLYWRSVKPEALDMREANFYASSCLYWLCGFIWLHRGPLRKLLRRQEDDAAGQDELTVRQMAARVLVTIALFWMAFFIYSTTTGKERVTGLCRQIAPGMDVGQLTAFAEDHGLGPWRHLNSGTKLAYLAEARTAGRHACRIEFEGGKVRNATYSHAD
;
A
#
# COMPACT_ATOMS: atom_id res chain seq x y z
N MET A 1 16.39 12.72 -33.64
CA MET A 1 15.80 13.17 -32.36
C MET A 1 14.27 13.16 -32.34
N ARG A 2 13.57 13.75 -33.33
CA ARG A 2 12.08 13.77 -33.39
C ARG A 2 11.40 12.38 -33.37
N TRP A 3 11.97 11.40 -34.07
CA TRP A 3 11.41 10.04 -34.13
C TRP A 3 11.45 9.31 -32.78
N LEU A 4 12.54 9.44 -32.02
CA LEU A 4 12.65 8.86 -30.67
C LEU A 4 11.60 9.46 -29.73
N VAL A 5 11.45 10.78 -29.74
CA VAL A 5 10.45 11.48 -28.92
C VAL A 5 9.04 11.04 -29.27
N GLN A 6 8.69 10.95 -30.56
CA GLN A 6 7.39 10.46 -31.01
C GLN A 6 7.15 9.00 -30.61
N HIS A 7 8.19 8.15 -30.67
CA HIS A 7 8.09 6.76 -30.25
C HIS A 7 7.85 6.65 -28.74
N PHE A 8 8.56 7.42 -27.92
CA PHE A 8 8.33 7.45 -26.47
C PHE A 8 6.95 8.01 -26.13
N LEU A 9 6.54 9.13 -26.71
CA LEU A 9 5.22 9.72 -26.49
C LEU A 9 4.11 8.75 -26.86
N SER A 10 4.20 8.09 -28.03
CA SER A 10 3.20 7.09 -28.43
C SER A 10 3.16 5.87 -27.51
N GLU A 11 4.27 5.53 -26.84
CA GLU A 11 4.35 4.43 -25.89
C GLU A 11 3.75 4.80 -24.52
N TYR A 12 4.02 6.01 -24.00
CA TYR A 12 3.50 6.48 -22.72
C TYR A 12 2.08 7.05 -22.82
N LEU A 13 1.60 7.42 -24.01
CA LEU A 13 0.23 7.89 -24.22
C LEU A 13 -0.71 6.79 -24.72
N ARG A 14 -0.30 5.52 -24.63
CA ARG A 14 -1.20 4.41 -24.98
C ARG A 14 -2.44 4.47 -24.09
N PRO A 15 -3.66 4.45 -24.66
CA PRO A 15 -4.89 4.65 -23.90
C PRO A 15 -5.03 3.74 -22.68
N TRP A 16 -4.62 2.48 -22.82
CA TRP A 16 -4.73 1.52 -21.72
C TRP A 16 -3.70 1.73 -20.60
N LYS A 17 -2.51 2.25 -20.93
CA LYS A 17 -1.51 2.60 -19.90
C LYS A 17 -1.97 3.79 -19.10
N LEU A 18 -2.47 4.82 -19.80
CA LEU A 18 -3.10 5.99 -19.17
C LEU A 18 -4.30 5.59 -18.32
N ALA A 19 -5.17 4.69 -18.81
CA ALA A 19 -6.32 4.21 -18.05
C ALA A 19 -5.89 3.48 -16.77
N SER A 20 -4.96 2.51 -16.87
CA SER A 20 -4.46 1.78 -15.70
C SER A 20 -3.71 2.67 -14.71
N PHE A 21 -2.97 3.67 -15.20
CA PHE A 21 -2.34 4.69 -14.38
C PHE A 21 -3.39 5.56 -13.67
N ALA A 22 -4.40 6.05 -14.39
CA ALA A 22 -5.48 6.84 -13.81
C ALA A 22 -6.26 6.06 -12.75
N THR A 23 -6.53 4.77 -12.98
CA THR A 23 -7.16 3.89 -11.97
C THR A 23 -6.27 3.75 -10.74
N GLY A 24 -4.99 3.40 -10.90
CA GLY A 24 -4.07 3.25 -9.77
C GLY A 24 -3.87 4.55 -8.99
N PHE A 25 -3.71 5.67 -9.70
CA PHE A 25 -3.59 6.99 -9.09
C PHE A 25 -4.87 7.39 -8.35
N GLY A 26 -6.05 7.16 -8.94
CA GLY A 26 -7.33 7.40 -8.28
C GLY A 26 -7.50 6.59 -6.99
N LEU A 27 -7.05 5.33 -6.98
CA LEU A 27 -7.03 4.51 -5.76
C LEU A 27 -6.08 5.06 -4.70
N LEU A 28 -4.93 5.62 -5.11
CA LEU A 28 -4.00 6.24 -4.16
C LEU A 28 -4.60 7.49 -3.50
N LEU A 29 -5.28 8.33 -4.28
CA LEU A 29 -5.95 9.52 -3.75
C LEU A 29 -7.10 9.14 -2.82
N ALA A 30 -7.96 8.20 -3.23
CA ALA A 30 -9.04 7.71 -2.38
C ALA A 30 -8.52 7.05 -1.10
N GLY A 31 -7.39 6.33 -1.19
CA GLY A 31 -6.71 5.72 -0.05
C GLY A 31 -6.20 6.76 0.95
N ALA A 32 -5.62 7.87 0.48
CA ALA A 32 -5.17 8.96 1.35
C ALA A 32 -6.31 9.51 2.22
N ASP A 33 -7.50 9.70 1.64
CA ASP A 33 -8.68 10.17 2.36
C ASP A 33 -9.27 9.16 3.33
N TYR A 34 -9.30 7.90 2.92
CA TYR A 34 -9.90 6.82 3.70
C TYR A 34 -9.03 6.40 4.88
N TYR A 35 -7.73 6.23 4.66
CA TYR A 35 -6.82 5.71 5.68
C TYR A 35 -6.23 6.81 6.57
N ARG A 36 -6.13 8.05 6.07
CA ARG A 36 -5.56 9.22 6.79
C ARG A 36 -4.24 8.89 7.50
N ALA A 37 -3.40 8.11 6.82
CA ALA A 37 -2.11 7.70 7.39
C ALA A 37 -1.19 8.92 7.50
N PRO A 38 -0.35 9.00 8.55
CA PRO A 38 0.47 10.18 8.82
C PRO A 38 1.52 10.47 7.73
N ASP A 39 1.82 9.49 6.89
CA ASP A 39 2.80 9.49 5.82
C ASP A 39 2.21 9.40 4.41
N TRP A 40 0.88 9.48 4.28
CA TRP A 40 0.19 9.30 3.01
C TRP A 40 -0.75 10.47 2.73
N ASP A 41 -0.31 11.36 1.86
CA ASP A 41 -1.10 12.48 1.34
C ASP A 41 -1.19 12.46 -0.19
N TYR A 42 -1.92 13.43 -0.75
CA TYR A 42 -2.09 13.57 -2.19
C TYR A 42 -0.80 13.95 -2.92
N ALA A 43 0.06 14.77 -2.30
CA ALA A 43 1.29 15.25 -2.92
C ALA A 43 2.29 14.11 -3.09
N ILE A 44 2.52 13.30 -2.06
CA ILE A 44 3.39 12.13 -2.18
C ILE A 44 2.79 11.09 -3.13
N SER A 45 1.46 10.90 -3.11
CA SER A 45 0.77 10.02 -4.06
C SER A 45 1.02 10.45 -5.51
N PHE A 46 0.93 11.75 -5.80
CA PHE A 46 1.19 12.30 -7.13
C PHE A 46 2.65 12.11 -7.55
N ILE A 47 3.60 12.45 -6.67
CA ILE A 47 5.05 12.32 -6.94
C ILE A 47 5.40 10.85 -7.25
N MET A 48 5.04 9.93 -6.35
CA MET A 48 5.42 8.53 -6.47
C MET A 48 4.71 7.84 -7.63
N ALA A 49 3.42 8.11 -7.84
CA ALA A 49 2.68 7.52 -8.96
C ALA A 49 3.27 7.98 -10.31
N THR A 50 3.57 9.27 -10.45
CA THR A 50 4.14 9.84 -11.68
C THR A 50 5.52 9.24 -11.95
N LEU A 51 6.40 9.21 -10.94
CA LEU A 51 7.72 8.59 -11.07
C LEU A 51 7.59 7.11 -11.46
N THR A 52 6.71 6.36 -10.80
CA THR A 52 6.45 4.94 -11.11
C THR A 52 6.00 4.75 -12.56
N TYR A 53 5.11 5.62 -13.06
CA TYR A 53 4.66 5.57 -14.46
C TYR A 53 5.81 5.73 -15.45
N LEU A 54 6.75 6.63 -15.16
CA LEU A 54 7.86 6.95 -16.02
C LEU A 54 8.97 5.88 -15.97
N THR A 55 9.32 5.41 -14.77
CA THR A 55 10.54 4.63 -14.53
C THR A 55 10.32 3.13 -14.48
N ALA A 56 9.19 2.66 -13.93
CA ALA A 56 8.94 1.22 -13.73
C ALA A 56 8.99 0.38 -15.02
N PRO A 57 8.35 0.79 -16.14
CA PRO A 57 8.38 0.00 -17.38
C PRO A 57 9.81 -0.16 -17.95
N TRP A 58 10.67 0.84 -17.71
CA TRP A 58 12.04 0.82 -18.18
C TRP A 58 12.94 0.00 -17.24
N SER A 59 12.87 0.21 -15.91
CA SER A 59 13.66 -0.57 -14.95
C SER A 59 13.37 -2.06 -15.04
N VAL A 60 12.09 -2.46 -15.12
CA VAL A 60 11.71 -3.87 -15.32
C VAL A 60 12.30 -4.43 -16.60
N ARG A 61 12.30 -3.65 -17.68
CA ARG A 61 12.84 -4.08 -18.97
C ARG A 61 14.35 -4.27 -18.94
N VAL A 62 15.09 -3.38 -18.25
CA VAL A 62 16.54 -3.53 -18.07
C VAL A 62 16.87 -4.87 -17.42
N LEU A 63 16.15 -5.22 -16.36
CA LEU A 63 16.37 -6.49 -15.64
C LEU A 63 15.92 -7.71 -16.45
N LYS A 64 14.71 -7.65 -17.03
CA LYS A 64 14.17 -8.74 -17.86
C LYS A 64 15.06 -9.05 -19.06
N ASP A 65 15.49 -8.02 -19.79
CA ASP A 65 16.34 -8.16 -20.98
C ASP A 65 17.82 -8.36 -20.61
N ARG A 66 18.16 -8.47 -19.31
CA ARG A 66 19.53 -8.65 -18.79
C ARG A 66 20.52 -7.60 -19.30
N ARG A 67 20.08 -6.35 -19.41
CA ARG A 67 20.91 -5.22 -19.86
C ARG A 67 21.79 -4.70 -18.73
N TRP A 68 22.72 -5.52 -18.24
CA TRP A 68 23.50 -5.27 -17.02
C TRP A 68 24.25 -3.93 -16.99
N ARG A 69 24.66 -3.41 -18.15
CA ARG A 69 25.29 -2.07 -18.26
C ARG A 69 24.39 -0.94 -17.73
N TRP A 70 23.07 -1.09 -17.80
CA TRP A 70 22.09 -0.12 -17.32
C TRP A 70 21.50 -0.49 -15.95
N ALA A 71 21.88 -1.64 -15.38
CA ALA A 71 21.35 -2.09 -14.10
C ALA A 71 21.59 -1.10 -12.95
N PRO A 72 22.77 -0.45 -12.81
CA PRO A 72 22.98 0.55 -11.76
C PRO A 72 21.98 1.71 -11.85
N LEU A 73 21.72 2.21 -13.07
CA LEU A 73 20.75 3.30 -13.29
C LEU A 73 19.31 2.82 -13.07
N ALA A 74 18.98 1.58 -13.45
CA ALA A 74 17.67 0.99 -13.19
C ALA A 74 17.39 0.80 -11.69
N LEU A 75 18.39 0.38 -10.93
CA LEU A 75 18.33 0.24 -9.47
C LEU A 75 18.27 1.60 -8.78
N PHE A 76 19.00 2.60 -9.27
CA PHE A 76 18.89 3.97 -8.80
C PHE A 76 17.46 4.49 -8.96
N TRP A 77 16.87 4.38 -10.15
CA TRP A 77 15.50 4.85 -10.40
C TRP A 77 14.45 4.06 -9.62
N TYR A 78 14.65 2.76 -9.46
CA TYR A 78 13.83 1.95 -8.57
C TYR A 78 13.86 2.48 -7.13
N TYR A 79 15.05 2.56 -6.54
CA TYR A 79 15.23 3.04 -5.17
C TYR A 79 14.68 4.46 -4.99
N PHE A 80 15.01 5.37 -5.91
CA PHE A 80 14.57 6.76 -5.86
C PHE A 80 13.05 6.87 -5.94
N THR A 81 12.41 6.09 -6.81
CA THR A 81 10.94 6.11 -6.96
C THR A 81 10.24 5.51 -5.76
N VAL A 82 10.77 4.41 -5.21
CA VAL A 82 10.13 3.68 -4.11
C VAL A 82 10.34 4.35 -2.75
N ASP A 83 11.50 4.97 -2.54
CA ASP A 83 11.90 5.46 -1.20
C ASP A 83 12.62 6.81 -1.22
N GLY A 84 13.51 7.05 -2.18
CA GLY A 84 14.29 8.29 -2.22
C GLY A 84 13.42 9.55 -2.28
N CYS A 85 12.40 9.57 -3.13
CA CYS A 85 11.48 10.70 -3.26
C CYS A 85 10.54 10.84 -2.04
N TYR A 86 10.10 9.73 -1.45
CA TYR A 86 9.34 9.71 -0.20
C TYR A 86 10.14 10.31 0.95
N TRP A 87 11.39 9.89 1.11
CA TRP A 87 12.28 10.42 2.14
C TRP A 87 12.54 11.90 1.95
N LEU A 88 12.82 12.36 0.72
CA LEU A 88 13.05 13.77 0.41
C LEU A 88 11.83 14.65 0.74
N TYR A 89 10.64 14.17 0.38
CA TYR A 89 9.38 14.87 0.64
C TYR A 89 9.13 14.99 2.15
N TRP A 90 9.06 13.86 2.85
CA TRP A 90 8.69 13.84 4.27
C TRP A 90 9.75 14.44 5.19
N ARG A 91 11.04 14.36 4.84
CA ARG A 91 12.10 15.09 5.55
C ARG A 91 11.83 16.59 5.61
N SER A 92 11.18 17.15 4.60
CA SER A 92 10.93 18.59 4.49
C SER A 92 9.54 18.99 5.00
N VAL A 93 8.54 18.11 4.82
CA VAL A 93 7.15 18.40 5.16
C VAL A 93 6.83 18.06 6.61
N LYS A 94 7.21 16.86 7.06
CA LYS A 94 6.91 16.34 8.40
C LYS A 94 7.86 15.18 8.72
N PRO A 95 9.03 15.43 9.33
CA PRO A 95 10.04 14.40 9.57
C PRO A 95 9.53 13.21 10.38
N GLU A 96 8.53 13.40 11.25
CA GLU A 96 7.93 12.34 12.05
C GLU A 96 7.22 11.28 11.19
N ALA A 97 6.80 11.60 9.96
CA ALA A 97 6.25 10.62 9.03
C ALA A 97 7.30 9.62 8.51
N LEU A 98 8.60 9.91 8.70
CA LEU A 98 9.68 9.00 8.29
C LEU A 98 9.78 7.74 9.15
N ASP A 99 9.08 7.67 10.28
CA ASP A 99 8.95 6.44 11.06
C ASP A 99 8.30 5.33 10.20
N MET A 100 7.34 5.69 9.33
CA MET A 100 6.65 4.77 8.41
C MET A 100 7.47 4.39 7.15
N ARG A 101 8.70 4.89 7.02
CA ARG A 101 9.51 4.77 5.79
C ARG A 101 9.71 3.32 5.35
N GLU A 102 9.96 2.42 6.28
CA GLU A 102 10.15 1.00 5.97
C GLU A 102 8.88 0.38 5.37
N ALA A 103 7.72 0.73 5.92
CA ALA A 103 6.45 0.23 5.42
C ALA A 103 6.13 0.78 4.02
N ASN A 104 6.39 2.08 3.79
CA ASN A 104 6.32 2.65 2.46
C ASN A 104 7.26 1.92 1.47
N PHE A 105 8.50 1.64 1.87
CA PHE A 105 9.46 0.94 1.01
C PHE A 105 8.88 -0.38 0.50
N TYR A 106 8.30 -1.21 1.38
CA TYR A 106 7.72 -2.49 0.97
C TYR A 106 6.48 -2.32 0.08
N ALA A 107 5.52 -1.48 0.50
CA ALA A 107 4.29 -1.27 -0.27
C ALA A 107 4.59 -0.72 -1.68
N SER A 108 5.43 0.31 -1.75
CA SER A 108 5.84 0.95 -3.00
C SER A 108 6.71 0.05 -3.86
N SER A 109 7.53 -0.83 -3.28
CA SER A 109 8.27 -1.86 -4.04
C SER A 109 7.32 -2.80 -4.77
N CYS A 110 6.30 -3.33 -4.08
CA CYS A 110 5.33 -4.24 -4.68
C CYS A 110 4.56 -3.56 -5.83
N LEU A 111 4.08 -2.34 -5.61
CA LEU A 111 3.37 -1.56 -6.62
C LEU A 111 4.27 -1.25 -7.81
N TYR A 112 5.52 -0.83 -7.58
CA TYR A 112 6.47 -0.50 -8.64
C TYR A 112 6.71 -1.68 -9.58
N TRP A 113 6.98 -2.87 -9.03
CA TRP A 113 7.18 -4.07 -9.84
C TRP A 113 5.92 -4.48 -10.58
N LEU A 114 4.77 -4.51 -9.91
CA LEU A 114 3.49 -4.86 -10.51
C LEU A 114 3.17 -3.94 -11.70
N CYS A 115 3.22 -2.63 -11.49
CA CYS A 115 2.99 -1.62 -12.51
C CYS A 115 3.99 -1.76 -13.66
N GLY A 116 5.28 -1.95 -13.35
CA GLY A 116 6.32 -2.13 -14.36
C GLY A 116 6.10 -3.38 -15.24
N PHE A 117 5.60 -4.48 -14.67
CA PHE A 117 5.23 -5.67 -15.44
C PHE A 117 3.98 -5.46 -16.30
N ILE A 118 2.93 -4.83 -15.74
CA ILE A 118 1.70 -4.49 -16.49
C ILE A 118 2.04 -3.60 -17.69
N TRP A 119 2.82 -2.54 -17.48
CA TRP A 119 3.20 -1.57 -18.51
C TRP A 119 4.34 -2.03 -19.43
N LEU A 120 4.85 -3.25 -19.23
CA LEU A 120 5.86 -3.82 -20.11
C LEU A 120 5.28 -4.15 -21.50
N HIS A 121 3.98 -4.44 -21.57
CA HIS A 121 3.28 -4.67 -22.83
C HIS A 121 3.36 -3.42 -23.73
N ARG A 122 3.68 -3.62 -25.01
CA ARG A 122 3.80 -2.55 -26.02
C ARG A 122 2.73 -2.61 -27.10
N GLY A 123 1.81 -3.58 -27.03
CA GLY A 123 0.73 -3.73 -28.00
C GLY A 123 -0.53 -2.95 -27.62
N PRO A 124 -1.49 -2.83 -28.55
CA PRO A 124 -2.87 -2.50 -28.21
C PRO A 124 -3.52 -3.68 -27.46
N LEU A 125 -4.39 -3.39 -26.49
CA LEU A 125 -5.15 -4.41 -25.75
C LEU A 125 -5.88 -5.39 -26.68
N ARG A 126 -6.37 -4.92 -27.83
CA ARG A 126 -7.01 -5.78 -28.83
C ARG A 126 -6.13 -6.93 -29.32
N LYS A 127 -4.80 -6.78 -29.34
CA LYS A 127 -3.89 -7.88 -29.69
C LYS A 127 -3.73 -8.88 -28.56
N LEU A 128 -3.86 -8.47 -27.30
CA LEU A 128 -3.93 -9.40 -26.17
C LEU A 128 -5.26 -10.14 -26.17
N LEU A 129 -6.37 -9.42 -26.38
CA LEU A 129 -7.72 -9.98 -26.44
C LEU A 129 -7.91 -10.92 -27.64
N ARG A 130 -7.45 -10.54 -28.84
CA ARG A 130 -7.52 -11.43 -30.02
C ARG A 130 -6.63 -12.66 -29.90
N ARG A 131 -5.43 -12.51 -29.32
CA ARG A 131 -4.60 -13.67 -28.99
C ARG A 131 -5.32 -14.59 -28.01
N GLN A 132 -6.08 -14.01 -27.08
CA GLN A 132 -6.93 -14.76 -26.16
C GLN A 132 -8.09 -15.46 -26.88
N GLU A 133 -8.69 -14.87 -27.92
CA GLU A 133 -9.73 -15.49 -28.76
C GLU A 133 -9.16 -16.65 -29.62
N ASP A 134 -7.99 -16.45 -30.22
CA ASP A 134 -7.30 -17.47 -31.02
C ASP A 134 -6.79 -18.64 -30.14
N ASP A 135 -6.30 -18.34 -28.92
CA ASP A 135 -5.87 -19.35 -27.93
C ASP A 135 -7.10 -20.05 -27.27
N ALA A 136 -8.22 -19.34 -27.08
CA ALA A 136 -9.47 -19.90 -26.54
C ALA A 136 -10.14 -20.89 -27.50
N ALA A 137 -9.98 -20.72 -28.82
CA ALA A 137 -10.47 -21.67 -29.81
C ALA A 137 -9.72 -23.03 -29.80
N GLY A 138 -8.60 -23.16 -29.06
CA GLY A 138 -7.78 -24.37 -29.02
C GLY A 138 -7.39 -24.92 -27.63
N GLN A 139 -7.69 -24.23 -26.53
CA GLN A 139 -7.23 -24.60 -25.18
C GLN A 139 -8.27 -24.26 -24.08
N ASP A 140 -9.41 -24.95 -24.07
CA ASP A 140 -10.51 -24.58 -23.16
C ASP A 140 -10.26 -24.99 -21.68
N GLU A 141 -9.44 -26.01 -21.41
CA GLU A 141 -9.29 -26.53 -20.03
C GLU A 141 -8.00 -26.09 -19.31
N LEU A 142 -6.88 -25.93 -20.02
CA LEU A 142 -5.59 -25.57 -19.42
C LEU A 142 -5.50 -24.07 -19.08
N THR A 143 -6.21 -23.23 -19.82
CA THR A 143 -6.09 -21.76 -19.80
C THR A 143 -6.82 -21.14 -18.60
N VAL A 144 -7.97 -21.69 -18.22
CA VAL A 144 -8.75 -21.22 -17.06
C VAL A 144 -7.98 -21.47 -15.76
N ARG A 145 -7.33 -22.64 -15.61
CA ARG A 145 -6.46 -22.93 -14.45
C ARG A 145 -5.26 -22.00 -14.39
N GLN A 146 -4.64 -21.67 -15.53
CA GLN A 146 -3.50 -20.75 -15.57
C GLN A 146 -3.90 -19.29 -15.32
N MET A 147 -5.04 -18.84 -15.83
CA MET A 147 -5.58 -17.51 -15.52
C MET A 147 -6.00 -17.41 -14.05
N ALA A 148 -6.72 -18.39 -13.52
CA ALA A 148 -7.08 -18.48 -12.12
C ALA A 148 -5.81 -18.49 -11.24
N ALA A 149 -4.79 -19.25 -11.61
CA ALA A 149 -3.51 -19.26 -10.89
C ALA A 149 -2.84 -17.88 -10.91
N ARG A 150 -2.82 -17.17 -12.04
CA ARG A 150 -2.24 -15.81 -12.12
C ARG A 150 -3.02 -14.79 -11.30
N VAL A 151 -4.35 -14.86 -11.33
CA VAL A 151 -5.23 -14.00 -10.51
C VAL A 151 -5.03 -14.31 -9.03
N LEU A 152 -5.02 -15.59 -8.64
CA LEU A 152 -4.78 -16.02 -7.26
C LEU A 152 -3.40 -15.62 -6.76
N VAL A 153 -2.34 -15.77 -7.57
CA VAL A 153 -1.00 -15.29 -7.23
C VAL A 153 -1.01 -13.78 -7.04
N THR A 154 -1.68 -13.04 -7.92
CA THR A 154 -1.77 -11.57 -7.80
C THR A 154 -2.51 -11.18 -6.52
N ILE A 155 -3.66 -11.78 -6.23
CA ILE A 155 -4.42 -11.56 -4.99
C ILE A 155 -3.57 -11.92 -3.77
N ALA A 156 -2.86 -13.05 -3.79
CA ALA A 156 -1.98 -13.46 -2.71
C ALA A 156 -0.84 -12.47 -2.48
N LEU A 157 -0.23 -11.94 -3.54
CA LEU A 157 0.80 -10.90 -3.44
C LEU A 157 0.25 -9.61 -2.85
N PHE A 158 -0.94 -9.16 -3.28
CA PHE A 158 -1.61 -7.99 -2.71
C PHE A 158 -1.96 -8.19 -1.24
N TRP A 159 -2.51 -9.35 -0.89
CA TRP A 159 -2.88 -9.68 0.48
C TRP A 159 -1.64 -9.79 1.38
N MET A 160 -0.56 -10.40 0.89
CA MET A 160 0.72 -10.48 1.60
C MET A 160 1.34 -9.09 1.78
N ALA A 161 1.34 -8.26 0.75
CA ALA A 161 1.83 -6.88 0.85
C ALA A 161 1.01 -6.05 1.86
N PHE A 162 -0.32 -6.15 1.81
CA PHE A 162 -1.22 -5.51 2.77
C PHE A 162 -0.98 -6.01 4.19
N PHE A 163 -0.81 -7.32 4.38
CA PHE A 163 -0.55 -7.92 5.68
C PHE A 163 0.79 -7.45 6.25
N ILE A 164 1.87 -7.51 5.45
CA ILE A 164 3.19 -7.02 5.85
C ILE A 164 3.11 -5.54 6.24
N TYR A 165 2.56 -4.70 5.37
CA TYR A 165 2.39 -3.26 5.63
C TYR A 165 1.60 -3.03 6.92
N SER A 166 0.48 -3.75 7.11
CA SER A 166 -0.37 -3.59 8.27
C SER A 166 0.35 -3.96 9.58
N THR A 167 1.11 -5.06 9.57
CA THR A 167 1.87 -5.51 10.75
C THR A 167 3.10 -4.64 11.02
N THR A 168 3.81 -4.16 10.00
CA THR A 168 5.00 -3.33 10.22
C THR A 168 4.63 -1.94 10.72
N THR A 169 3.56 -1.34 10.18
CA THR A 169 3.04 -0.03 10.63
C THR A 169 2.20 -0.08 11.90
N GLY A 170 1.74 -1.27 12.30
CA GLY A 170 0.80 -1.45 13.39
C GLY A 170 1.32 -0.92 14.72
N LYS A 171 2.60 -1.11 15.02
CA LYS A 171 3.22 -0.61 16.26
C LYS A 171 3.10 0.90 16.40
N GLU A 172 3.52 1.65 15.39
CA GLU A 172 3.56 3.11 15.43
C GLU A 172 2.15 3.69 15.40
N ARG A 173 1.28 3.18 14.53
CA ARG A 173 -0.12 3.60 14.42
C ARG A 173 -0.86 3.36 15.73
N VAL A 174 -0.80 2.16 16.30
CA VAL A 174 -1.49 1.84 17.55
C VAL A 174 -0.88 2.60 18.72
N THR A 175 0.45 2.78 18.78
CA THR A 175 1.07 3.62 19.82
C THR A 175 0.55 5.07 19.75
N GLY A 176 0.40 5.63 18.54
CA GLY A 176 -0.20 6.94 18.32
C GLY A 176 -1.65 7.01 18.78
N LEU A 177 -2.45 5.96 18.56
CA LEU A 177 -3.82 5.87 19.05
C LEU A 177 -3.89 5.76 20.58
N CYS A 178 -3.05 4.93 21.21
CA CYS A 178 -3.06 4.78 22.66
C CYS A 178 -2.70 6.08 23.37
N ARG A 179 -1.84 6.92 22.78
CA ARG A 179 -1.49 8.25 23.32
C ARG A 179 -2.65 9.25 23.30
N GLN A 180 -3.64 9.05 22.42
CA GLN A 180 -4.82 9.90 22.35
C GLN A 180 -5.88 9.51 23.40
N ILE A 181 -5.77 8.30 23.97
CA ILE A 181 -6.65 7.85 25.04
C ILE A 181 -6.19 8.49 26.36
N ALA A 182 -6.89 9.55 26.76
CA ALA A 182 -6.58 10.32 27.96
C ALA A 182 -7.11 9.63 29.24
N PRO A 183 -6.37 9.73 30.36
CA PRO A 183 -6.89 9.39 31.67
C PRO A 183 -8.18 10.17 31.98
N GLY A 184 -9.17 9.49 32.53
CA GLY A 184 -10.47 10.06 32.90
C GLY A 184 -11.59 9.83 31.89
N MET A 185 -11.30 9.33 30.68
CA MET A 185 -12.35 8.94 29.71
C MET A 185 -13.29 7.90 30.33
N ASP A 186 -14.59 8.08 30.12
CA ASP A 186 -15.58 7.06 30.46
C ASP A 186 -15.64 5.95 29.40
N VAL A 187 -16.32 4.86 29.73
CA VAL A 187 -16.46 3.69 28.86
C VAL A 187 -17.16 4.04 27.54
N GLY A 188 -18.13 4.95 27.54
CA GLY A 188 -18.84 5.38 26.33
C GLY A 188 -17.95 6.18 25.38
N GLN A 189 -17.18 7.13 25.91
CA GLN A 189 -16.18 7.90 25.17
C GLN A 189 -15.12 6.98 24.55
N LEU A 190 -14.61 6.04 25.35
CA LEU A 190 -13.63 5.07 24.87
C LEU A 190 -14.21 4.16 23.78
N THR A 191 -15.47 3.73 23.93
CA THR A 191 -16.15 2.89 22.95
C THR A 191 -16.32 3.60 21.62
N ALA A 192 -16.75 4.87 21.65
CA ALA A 192 -16.86 5.70 20.45
C ALA A 192 -15.49 5.92 19.78
N PHE A 193 -14.44 6.20 20.57
CA PHE A 193 -13.07 6.31 20.06
C PHE A 193 -12.60 5.00 19.40
N ALA A 194 -12.87 3.87 20.05
CA ALA A 194 -12.49 2.55 19.57
C ALA A 194 -13.20 2.19 18.25
N GLU A 195 -14.48 2.51 18.13
CA GLU A 195 -15.26 2.30 16.90
C GLU A 195 -14.75 3.17 15.74
N ASP A 196 -14.50 4.46 16.00
CA ASP A 196 -14.00 5.41 14.98
C ASP A 196 -12.60 5.04 14.46
N HIS A 197 -11.78 4.41 15.31
CA HIS A 197 -10.40 4.02 14.98
C HIS A 197 -10.23 2.51 14.69
N GLY A 198 -11.32 1.73 14.67
CA GLY A 198 -11.29 0.30 14.36
C GLY A 198 -10.53 -0.58 15.36
N LEU A 199 -10.55 -0.20 16.65
CA LEU A 199 -9.91 -0.92 17.74
C LEU A 199 -10.92 -1.79 18.48
N GLY A 200 -10.68 -3.08 18.68
CA GLY A 200 -11.58 -3.96 19.44
C GLY A 200 -10.99 -5.24 20.01
N PRO A 201 -11.79 -6.01 20.76
CA PRO A 201 -13.25 -5.87 20.94
C PRO A 201 -13.67 -4.84 22.00
N TRP A 202 -14.66 -3.99 21.70
CA TRP A 202 -15.21 -2.97 22.61
C TRP A 202 -16.58 -3.31 23.20
N ARG A 203 -17.33 -4.22 22.57
CA ARG A 203 -18.73 -4.53 22.93
C ARG A 203 -18.93 -5.09 24.35
N HIS A 204 -17.85 -5.53 24.99
CA HIS A 204 -17.89 -6.09 26.34
C HIS A 204 -17.40 -5.12 27.41
N LEU A 205 -17.02 -3.89 27.03
CA LEU A 205 -16.61 -2.87 27.98
C LEU A 205 -17.81 -2.41 28.79
N ASN A 206 -17.65 -2.39 30.11
CA ASN A 206 -18.62 -1.88 31.07
C ASN A 206 -17.91 -1.18 32.22
N SER A 207 -18.66 -0.50 33.09
CA SER A 207 -18.11 0.23 34.24
C SER A 207 -17.37 -0.65 35.26
N GLY A 208 -17.58 -1.97 35.23
CA GLY A 208 -16.88 -2.95 36.07
C GLY A 208 -15.60 -3.53 35.44
N THR A 209 -15.29 -3.17 34.19
CA THR A 209 -14.09 -3.65 33.49
C THR A 209 -12.85 -3.05 34.13
N LYS A 210 -11.90 -3.88 34.57
CA LYS A 210 -10.63 -3.41 35.17
C LYS A 210 -9.51 -3.28 34.15
N LEU A 211 -9.54 -4.12 33.12
CA LEU A 211 -8.51 -4.21 32.09
C LEU A 211 -9.19 -4.57 30.77
N ALA A 212 -8.79 -3.90 29.70
CA ALA A 212 -9.21 -4.23 28.35
C ALA A 212 -8.04 -4.17 27.37
N TYR A 213 -8.13 -4.97 26.31
CA TYR A 213 -7.23 -4.92 25.18
C TYR A 213 -8.04 -4.51 23.95
N LEU A 214 -7.80 -3.31 23.46
CA LEU A 214 -8.41 -2.81 22.24
C LEU A 214 -7.42 -3.00 21.09
N ALA A 215 -7.55 -4.12 20.41
CA ALA A 215 -6.67 -4.57 19.35
C ALA A 215 -7.10 -4.00 17.99
N GLU A 216 -6.13 -3.58 17.18
CA GLU A 216 -6.42 -3.04 15.86
C GLU A 216 -6.81 -4.16 14.88
N ALA A 217 -8.01 -4.07 14.31
CA ALA A 217 -8.55 -5.09 13.40
C ALA A 217 -7.65 -5.35 12.19
N ARG A 218 -6.97 -4.30 11.68
CA ARG A 218 -6.07 -4.38 10.52
C ARG A 218 -4.87 -5.28 10.77
N THR A 219 -4.44 -5.41 12.02
CA THR A 219 -3.26 -6.20 12.40
C THR A 219 -3.62 -7.62 12.80
N ALA A 220 -4.87 -8.04 12.55
CA ALA A 220 -5.44 -9.29 13.07
C ALA A 220 -5.26 -9.42 14.60
N GLY A 221 -5.29 -8.30 15.31
CA GLY A 221 -5.18 -8.24 16.77
C GLY A 221 -3.76 -8.29 17.34
N ARG A 222 -2.71 -8.27 16.51
CA ARG A 222 -1.31 -8.29 16.98
C ARG A 222 -0.91 -7.03 17.74
N HIS A 223 -1.44 -5.87 17.36
CA HIS A 223 -1.16 -4.59 18.03
C HIS A 223 -2.42 -4.10 18.74
N ALA A 224 -2.29 -3.78 20.03
CA ALA A 224 -3.42 -3.37 20.86
C ALA A 224 -3.06 -2.24 21.83
N CYS A 225 -4.07 -1.49 22.25
CA CYS A 225 -4.00 -0.66 23.44
C CYS A 225 -4.45 -1.47 24.65
N ARG A 226 -3.55 -1.66 25.61
CA ARG A 226 -3.84 -2.15 26.95
C ARG A 226 -4.36 -0.99 27.78
N ILE A 227 -5.60 -1.10 28.22
CA ILE A 227 -6.32 -0.05 28.93
C ILE A 227 -6.62 -0.53 30.34
N GLU A 228 -6.17 0.24 31.32
CA GLU A 228 -6.43 0.01 32.73
C GLU A 228 -7.52 0.99 33.19
N PHE A 229 -8.49 0.48 33.95
CA PHE A 229 -9.60 1.27 34.44
C PHE A 229 -9.56 1.38 35.97
N GLU A 230 -10.02 2.51 36.47
CA GLU A 230 -10.22 2.76 37.89
C GLU A 230 -11.53 3.55 38.07
N GLY A 231 -12.46 3.02 38.87
CA GLY A 231 -13.77 3.64 39.06
C GLY A 231 -14.60 3.78 37.77
N GLY A 232 -14.45 2.86 36.81
CA GLY A 232 -15.15 2.90 35.52
C GLY A 232 -14.61 3.95 34.54
N LYS A 233 -13.47 4.57 34.84
CA LYS A 233 -12.77 5.52 33.97
C LYS A 233 -11.40 4.99 33.57
N VAL A 234 -10.90 5.41 32.42
CA VAL A 234 -9.55 5.07 31.99
C VAL A 234 -8.54 5.68 32.96
N ARG A 235 -7.66 4.84 33.52
CA ARG A 235 -6.52 5.26 34.33
C ARG A 235 -5.27 5.42 33.48
N ASN A 236 -5.02 4.45 32.60
CA ASN A 236 -3.82 4.39 31.78
C ASN A 236 -4.10 3.63 30.48
N ALA A 237 -3.43 4.04 29.40
CA ALA A 237 -3.47 3.39 28.10
C ALA A 237 -2.04 3.19 27.60
N THR A 238 -1.64 1.94 27.41
CA THR A 238 -0.28 1.58 26.98
C THR A 238 -0.33 0.67 25.77
N TYR A 239 0.69 0.77 24.92
CA TYR A 239 0.84 -0.14 23.79
C TYR A 239 1.12 -1.57 24.27
N SER A 240 0.50 -2.55 23.63
CA SER A 240 0.68 -3.98 23.87
C SER A 240 0.79 -4.74 22.55
N HIS A 241 1.68 -5.72 22.51
CA HIS A 241 1.87 -6.62 21.38
C HIS A 241 1.50 -8.04 21.80
N ALA A 242 0.74 -8.75 20.96
CA ALA A 242 0.51 -10.18 21.11
C ALA A 242 1.53 -10.94 20.24
N ASP A 243 2.38 -11.73 20.90
CA ASP A 243 3.38 -12.61 20.27
C ASP A 243 2.76 -13.88 19.67
#